data_AF-A0A9E5T9L4-F1
#
_entry.id   AF-A0A9E5T9L4-F1
#
_cell.length_a   1.000
_cell.length_b   1.000
_cell.length_c   1.000
_cell.angle_alpha   90.00
_cell.angle_beta   90.00
_cell.angle_gamma   90.00
#
_symmetry.space_group_name_H-M   'P 1'
#
loop_
_entity.id
_entity.type
_entity.pdbx_description
1 polymer ?
#
loop_
_entity_poly.entity_id
_entity_poly.type
_entity_poly.pdbx_seq_one_letter_code
_entity_poly.pdbx_strand_id
1 'polypeptide(L)'
;MISDIVSDEPVGQHLRDDPHLWSGCISGAFVEEEFLEGFERAGFYGMELLDRQEEAWATVEGIEFRSVTVQAHKGKEGSCLDHHEAVIYNGPWKSVTDDDGHVLRRGARTAVCRKTFEIYTRAPYADQVTPVPPREPVALLEAEAYDCRRNAVRHPRETKGLAYQATRLPETGCCGPGEGCC
;
A
#
# COMPACT_ATOMS: atom_id res chain seq x y z
N MET A 1 -4.85 3.13 -14.33
CA MET A 1 -3.75 2.44 -15.02
C MET A 1 -3.35 3.28 -16.20
N ILE A 2 -2.06 3.55 -16.36
CA ILE A 2 -1.49 4.27 -17.50
C ILE A 2 -0.23 3.52 -17.96
N SER A 3 0.09 3.61 -19.24
CA SER A 3 1.36 3.15 -19.78
C SER A 3 2.02 4.32 -20.47
N ASP A 4 3.32 4.52 -20.23
CA ASP A 4 4.09 5.63 -20.79
C ASP A 4 5.56 5.25 -20.98
N ILE A 5 6.31 6.10 -21.68
CA ILE A 5 7.76 6.00 -21.83
C ILE A 5 8.44 6.75 -20.69
N VAL A 6 9.35 6.07 -20.01
CA VAL A 6 10.21 6.63 -18.96
C VAL A 6 11.67 6.48 -19.34
N SER A 7 12.51 7.32 -18.74
CA SER A 7 13.97 7.21 -18.82
C SER A 7 14.55 6.67 -17.52
N ASP A 8 15.71 6.03 -17.62
CA ASP A 8 16.52 5.61 -16.46
C ASP A 8 17.30 6.78 -15.81
N GLU A 9 17.57 7.83 -16.58
CA GLU A 9 18.27 9.04 -16.13
C GLU A 9 17.54 10.33 -16.57
N PRO A 10 17.81 11.49 -15.93
CA PRO A 10 17.22 12.76 -16.35
C PRO A 10 17.58 13.15 -17.79
N VAL A 11 16.57 13.41 -18.62
CA VAL A 11 16.77 13.87 -20.00
C VAL A 11 17.31 15.31 -20.01
N GLY A 12 18.49 15.52 -20.61
CA GLY A 12 19.14 16.82 -20.73
C GLY A 12 18.35 17.82 -21.58
N GLN A 13 18.44 19.12 -21.26
CA GLN A 13 17.61 20.16 -21.89
C GLN A 13 17.76 20.20 -23.42
N HIS A 14 18.96 19.95 -23.96
CA HIS A 14 19.19 19.92 -25.41
C HIS A 14 18.42 18.79 -26.10
N LEU A 15 18.23 17.64 -25.45
CA LEU A 15 17.40 16.54 -25.96
C LEU A 15 15.89 16.83 -25.80
N ARG A 16 15.52 17.60 -24.77
CA ARG A 16 14.13 18.07 -24.59
C ARG A 16 13.72 19.07 -25.66
N ASP A 17 14.68 19.89 -26.10
CA ASP A 17 14.46 20.93 -27.10
C ASP A 17 14.61 20.41 -28.55
N ASP A 18 15.04 19.16 -28.76
CA ASP A 18 15.19 18.56 -30.08
C ASP A 18 13.82 18.16 -30.68
N PRO A 19 13.36 18.80 -31.77
CA PRO A 19 12.06 18.51 -32.39
C PRO A 19 11.95 17.10 -32.97
N HIS A 20 13.06 16.43 -33.28
CA HIS A 20 13.07 15.07 -33.81
C HIS A 20 12.80 14.03 -32.71
N LEU A 21 13.14 14.34 -31.46
CA LEU A 21 12.91 13.47 -30.30
C LEU A 21 11.50 13.64 -29.69
N TRP A 22 10.82 14.73 -30.03
CA TRP A 22 9.43 15.01 -29.61
C TRP A 22 8.44 13.96 -30.10
N SER A 23 8.56 13.50 -31.34
CA SER A 23 7.61 12.54 -31.91
C SER A 23 7.68 11.14 -31.30
N GLY A 24 8.74 10.84 -30.54
CA GLY A 24 8.96 9.54 -29.90
C GLY A 24 8.60 9.48 -28.41
N CYS A 25 8.01 10.53 -27.83
CA CYS A 25 7.80 10.68 -26.38
C CYS A 25 9.11 10.69 -25.54
N ILE A 26 10.27 10.89 -26.18
CA ILE A 26 11.60 10.83 -25.55
C ILE A 26 11.91 12.15 -24.81
N SER A 27 11.66 13.29 -25.46
CA SER A 27 11.97 14.62 -24.93
C SER A 27 11.18 15.00 -23.67
N GLY A 28 10.02 14.37 -23.45
CA GLY A 28 9.14 14.62 -22.31
C GLY A 28 9.15 13.51 -21.26
N ALA A 29 9.96 12.46 -21.44
CA ALA A 29 9.95 11.31 -20.56
C ALA A 29 10.32 11.72 -19.12
N PHE A 30 9.53 11.21 -18.17
CA PHE A 30 9.88 11.27 -16.75
C PHE A 30 10.95 10.23 -16.45
N VAL A 31 11.79 10.51 -15.45
CA VAL A 31 12.61 9.45 -14.84
C VAL A 31 11.69 8.44 -14.19
N GLU A 32 12.03 7.15 -14.24
CA GLU A 32 11.18 6.05 -13.75
C GLU A 32 10.65 6.29 -12.32
N GLU A 33 11.49 6.76 -11.40
CA GLU A 33 11.10 7.12 -10.03
C GLU A 33 10.14 8.32 -9.99
N GLU A 34 10.47 9.41 -10.71
CA GLU A 34 9.64 10.63 -10.77
C GLU A 34 8.23 10.36 -11.31
N PHE A 35 8.10 9.35 -12.17
CA PHE A 35 6.81 8.94 -12.70
C PHE A 35 5.86 8.47 -11.60
N LEU A 36 6.33 7.61 -10.68
CA LEU A 36 5.54 7.18 -9.52
C LEU A 36 5.32 8.33 -8.52
N GLU A 37 6.33 9.16 -8.27
CA GLU A 37 6.19 10.34 -7.41
C GLU A 37 5.12 11.32 -7.93
N GLY A 38 4.91 11.38 -9.24
CA GLY A 38 3.82 12.14 -9.87
C GLY A 38 2.44 11.71 -9.37
N PHE A 39 2.21 10.40 -9.25
CA PHE A 39 0.96 9.85 -8.73
C PHE A 39 0.82 10.09 -7.23
N GLU A 40 1.90 9.95 -6.46
CA GLU A 40 1.92 10.24 -5.02
C GLU A 40 1.51 11.70 -4.75
N ARG A 41 2.17 12.65 -5.44
CA ARG A 41 1.86 14.09 -5.33
C ARG A 41 0.44 14.43 -5.76
N ALA A 42 -0.10 13.70 -6.74
CA ALA A 42 -1.47 13.84 -7.17
C ALA A 42 -2.50 13.19 -6.21
N GLY A 43 -2.04 12.57 -5.12
CA GLY A 43 -2.88 12.02 -4.07
C GLY A 43 -3.42 10.62 -4.36
N PHE A 44 -2.81 9.88 -5.28
CA PHE A 44 -3.14 8.47 -5.47
C PHE A 44 -2.53 7.60 -4.34
N TYR A 45 -2.96 6.34 -4.29
CA TYR A 45 -2.42 5.31 -3.41
C TYR A 45 -2.41 3.95 -4.12
N GLY A 46 -1.74 2.96 -3.54
CA GLY A 46 -1.69 1.59 -4.05
C GLY A 46 -1.00 1.53 -5.39
N MET A 47 0.10 2.26 -5.53
CA MET A 47 0.83 2.38 -6.78
C MET A 47 1.64 1.11 -7.05
N GLU A 48 1.40 0.48 -8.19
CA GLU A 48 2.05 -0.77 -8.60
C GLU A 48 2.60 -0.65 -10.01
N LEU A 49 3.83 -1.13 -10.21
CA LEU A 49 4.42 -1.32 -11.53
C LEU A 49 3.95 -2.69 -12.06
N LEU A 50 3.00 -2.66 -12.99
CA LEU A 50 2.40 -3.87 -13.57
C LEU A 50 3.25 -4.48 -14.66
N ASP A 51 3.94 -3.63 -15.41
CA ASP A 51 4.83 -4.03 -16.49
C ASP A 51 5.97 -3.03 -16.63
N ARG A 52 7.16 -3.54 -16.95
CA ARG A 52 8.36 -2.77 -17.22
C ARG A 52 9.15 -3.50 -18.28
N GLN A 53 9.32 -2.86 -19.43
CA GLN A 53 10.10 -3.44 -20.50
C GLN A 53 11.55 -3.67 -20.05
N GLU A 54 12.02 -4.91 -20.22
CA GLU A 54 13.38 -5.32 -19.84
C GLU A 54 14.42 -4.62 -20.72
N GLU A 55 14.28 -4.79 -22.03
CA GLU A 55 15.11 -4.14 -23.05
C GLU A 55 14.67 -2.71 -23.31
N ALA A 56 15.63 -1.80 -23.49
CA ALA A 56 15.34 -0.43 -23.88
C ALA A 56 14.69 -0.40 -25.27
N TRP A 57 13.59 0.35 -25.41
CA TRP A 57 12.98 0.62 -26.71
C TRP A 57 13.84 1.56 -27.55
N ALA A 58 14.52 2.51 -26.91
CA ALA A 58 15.47 3.41 -27.54
C ALA A 58 16.58 3.80 -26.57
N THR A 59 17.76 4.14 -27.12
CA THR A 59 18.88 4.69 -26.35
C THR A 59 19.38 5.95 -27.05
N VAL A 60 19.45 7.06 -26.33
CA VAL A 60 19.91 8.36 -26.85
C VAL A 60 20.97 8.92 -25.92
N GLU A 61 22.19 9.14 -26.43
CA GLU A 61 23.33 9.59 -25.63
C GLU A 61 23.63 8.72 -24.39
N GLY A 62 23.23 7.44 -24.43
CA GLY A 62 23.38 6.49 -23.32
C GLY A 62 22.16 6.40 -22.40
N ILE A 63 21.19 7.31 -22.51
CA ILE A 63 19.94 7.28 -21.75
C ILE A 63 19.02 6.21 -22.33
N GLU A 64 18.56 5.27 -21.51
CA GLU A 64 17.66 4.21 -21.92
C GLU A 64 16.19 4.61 -21.71
N PHE A 65 15.41 4.49 -22.77
CA PHE A 65 13.97 4.75 -22.76
C PHE A 65 13.23 3.43 -22.84
N ARG A 66 12.31 3.22 -21.89
CA ARG A 66 11.55 1.98 -21.77
C ARG A 66 10.08 2.26 -21.48
N SER A 67 9.22 1.34 -21.90
CA SER A 67 7.80 1.40 -21.54
C SER A 67 7.57 0.85 -20.13
N VAL A 68 6.77 1.58 -19.35
CA VAL A 68 6.28 1.14 -18.03
C VAL A 68 4.77 1.26 -17.96
N THR A 69 4.14 0.33 -17.24
CA THR A 69 2.70 0.38 -16.94
C THR A 69 2.49 0.48 -15.44
N VAL A 70 1.83 1.55 -15.00
CA VAL A 70 1.55 1.81 -13.58
C VAL A 70 0.05 1.75 -13.33
N GLN A 71 -0.33 1.07 -12.25
CA GLN A 71 -1.66 1.13 -11.66
C GLN A 71 -1.61 1.95 -10.37
N ALA A 72 -2.66 2.75 -10.13
CA ALA A 72 -2.80 3.60 -8.96
C ALA A 72 -4.29 3.86 -8.70
N HIS A 73 -4.65 4.12 -7.45
CA HIS A 73 -6.04 4.22 -6.97
C HIS A 73 -6.35 5.59 -6.35
N LYS A 74 -7.64 5.99 -6.39
CA LYS A 74 -8.19 7.17 -5.72
C LYS A 74 -9.20 6.75 -4.65
N GLY A 75 -9.45 7.59 -3.65
CA GLY A 75 -10.39 7.28 -2.57
C GLY A 75 -9.81 7.38 -1.15
N LYS A 76 -8.68 8.08 -0.96
CA LYS A 76 -8.10 8.32 0.38
C LYS A 76 -8.68 9.55 1.07
N GLU A 77 -9.64 10.22 0.46
CA GLU A 77 -10.34 11.38 1.00
C GLU A 77 -11.28 11.00 2.17
N GLY A 78 -11.51 11.94 3.09
CA GLY A 78 -12.45 11.77 4.21
C GLY A 78 -11.80 11.68 5.59
N SER A 79 -12.66 11.73 6.61
CA SER A 79 -12.27 11.81 8.02
C SER A 79 -11.72 10.48 8.55
N CYS A 80 -10.64 10.56 9.33
CA CYS A 80 -10.11 9.41 10.06
C CYS A 80 -10.84 9.25 11.40
N LEU A 81 -11.68 8.23 11.50
CA LEU A 81 -12.46 7.91 12.70
C LEU A 81 -12.02 6.55 13.29
N ASP A 82 -11.89 6.47 14.61
CA ASP A 82 -11.50 5.24 15.32
C ASP A 82 -12.71 4.34 15.54
N HIS A 83 -12.76 3.21 14.84
CA HIS A 83 -13.74 2.15 15.07
C HIS A 83 -13.13 0.95 15.82
N HIS A 84 -12.00 1.15 16.48
CA HIS A 84 -11.22 0.11 17.15
C HIS A 84 -10.77 -1.02 16.21
N GLU A 85 -10.53 -0.67 14.96
CA GLU A 85 -10.10 -1.58 13.92
C GLU A 85 -8.57 -1.70 13.88
N ALA A 86 -8.13 -2.86 13.41
CA ALA A 86 -6.72 -3.12 13.15
C ALA A 86 -6.54 -4.00 11.92
N VAL A 87 -5.36 -3.92 11.33
CA VAL A 87 -4.89 -4.88 10.34
C VAL A 87 -3.59 -5.50 10.81
N ILE A 88 -3.31 -6.73 10.39
CA ILE A 88 -2.02 -7.38 10.57
C ILE A 88 -1.39 -7.51 9.19
N TYR A 89 -0.21 -6.91 8.98
CA TYR A 89 0.55 -7.15 7.75
C TYR A 89 1.16 -8.56 7.79
N ASN A 90 0.95 -9.33 6.71
CA ASN A 90 1.33 -10.73 6.66
C ASN A 90 2.83 -10.93 6.39
N GLY A 91 3.50 -9.95 5.75
CA GLY A 91 4.89 -10.05 5.30
C GLY A 91 5.00 -10.05 3.76
N PRO A 92 6.17 -10.35 3.18
CA PRO A 92 7.36 -10.93 3.81
C PRO A 92 8.30 -9.92 4.49
N TRP A 93 8.22 -8.65 4.12
CA TRP A 93 9.11 -7.60 4.63
C TRP A 93 8.95 -7.39 6.14
N LYS A 94 10.01 -6.93 6.81
CA LYS A 94 9.96 -6.63 8.25
C LYS A 94 8.88 -5.58 8.56
N SER A 95 8.77 -4.59 7.70
CA SER A 95 7.74 -3.55 7.71
C SER A 95 7.61 -2.94 6.33
N VAL A 96 6.44 -2.41 6.03
CA VAL A 96 6.15 -1.60 4.85
C VAL A 96 5.57 -0.26 5.28
N THR A 97 5.77 0.76 4.46
CA THR A 97 5.16 2.07 4.62
C THR A 97 4.27 2.31 3.41
N ASP A 98 3.02 2.73 3.63
CA ASP A 98 2.12 3.08 2.53
C ASP A 98 2.28 4.54 2.07
N ASP A 99 1.52 4.92 1.04
CA ASP A 99 1.56 6.24 0.39
C ASP A 99 1.02 7.39 1.26
N ASP A 100 0.52 7.10 2.47
CA ASP A 100 0.04 8.08 3.45
C ASP A 100 0.92 8.11 4.72
N GLY A 101 2.02 7.33 4.76
CA GLY A 101 2.98 7.26 5.85
C GLY A 101 2.62 6.28 6.97
N HIS A 102 1.64 5.40 6.76
CA HIS A 102 1.31 4.34 7.70
C HIS A 102 2.38 3.24 7.65
N VAL A 103 2.95 2.90 8.79
CA VAL A 103 3.97 1.86 8.91
C VAL A 103 3.34 0.58 9.45
N LEU A 104 3.26 -0.44 8.60
CA LEU A 104 2.75 -1.75 8.97
C LEU A 104 3.91 -2.69 9.28
N ARG A 105 3.95 -3.21 10.51
CA ARG A 105 4.95 -4.20 10.93
C ARG A 105 4.39 -5.60 10.83
N ARG A 106 5.13 -6.53 10.22
CA ARG A 106 4.61 -7.90 10.00
C ARG A 106 4.22 -8.55 11.33
N GLY A 107 3.06 -9.21 11.36
CA GLY A 107 2.54 -9.90 12.54
C GLY A 107 2.03 -9.00 13.69
N ALA A 108 2.19 -7.68 13.60
CA ALA A 108 1.69 -6.74 14.60
C ALA A 108 0.29 -6.22 14.22
N ARG A 109 -0.59 -6.04 15.21
CA ARG A 109 -1.90 -5.39 15.02
C ARG A 109 -1.68 -3.89 14.86
N THR A 110 -1.67 -3.40 13.62
CA THR A 110 -1.55 -1.97 13.32
C THR A 110 -2.93 -1.34 13.46
N ALA A 111 -3.03 -0.33 14.32
CA ALA A 111 -4.27 0.38 14.58
C ALA A 111 -4.60 1.34 13.44
N VAL A 112 -5.76 1.15 12.79
CA VAL A 112 -6.19 1.93 11.62
C VAL A 112 -7.55 2.56 11.85
N CYS A 113 -7.84 3.65 11.14
CA CYS A 113 -9.19 4.20 11.08
C CYS A 113 -10.07 3.38 10.13
N ARG A 114 -11.39 3.63 10.16
CA ARG A 114 -12.37 3.00 9.25
C ARG A 114 -11.98 3.07 7.78
N LYS A 115 -11.62 4.27 7.31
CA LYS A 115 -11.23 4.52 5.92
C LYS A 115 -10.04 3.64 5.50
N THR A 116 -8.96 3.67 6.28
CA THR A 116 -7.75 2.89 6.00
C THR A 116 -8.03 1.38 6.09
N PHE A 117 -8.87 0.95 7.04
CA PHE A 117 -9.31 -0.44 7.16
C PHE A 117 -10.06 -0.91 5.90
N GLU A 118 -10.97 -0.09 5.36
CA GLU A 118 -11.68 -0.39 4.12
C GLU A 118 -10.76 -0.43 2.90
N ILE A 119 -9.75 0.45 2.84
CA ILE A 119 -8.75 0.44 1.78
C ILE A 119 -7.92 -0.85 1.82
N TYR A 120 -7.41 -1.21 3.00
CA TYR A 120 -6.57 -2.39 3.16
C TYR A 120 -7.31 -3.72 2.99
N THR A 121 -8.63 -3.73 3.16
CA THR A 121 -9.48 -4.92 2.96
C THR A 121 -9.93 -5.11 1.50
N ARG A 122 -9.41 -4.30 0.58
CA ARG A 122 -9.67 -4.37 -0.86
C ARG A 122 -8.35 -4.48 -1.63
N ALA A 123 -8.43 -4.82 -2.91
CA ALA A 123 -7.27 -4.76 -3.79
C ALA A 123 -6.69 -3.32 -3.84
N PRO A 124 -5.36 -3.16 -3.91
CA PRO A 124 -4.33 -4.21 -4.09
C PRO A 124 -3.79 -4.82 -2.78
N TYR A 125 -4.30 -4.41 -1.62
CA TYR A 125 -3.70 -4.76 -0.32
C TYR A 125 -4.27 -6.02 0.34
N ALA A 126 -5.49 -6.41 -0.01
CA ALA A 126 -6.26 -7.44 0.71
C ALA A 126 -5.50 -8.76 0.93
N ASP A 127 -4.70 -9.20 -0.03
CA ASP A 127 -3.95 -10.46 0.07
C ASP A 127 -2.71 -10.36 0.97
N GLN A 128 -2.26 -9.13 1.28
CA GLN A 128 -1.07 -8.86 2.09
C GLN A 128 -1.39 -8.60 3.56
N VAL A 129 -2.67 -8.48 3.92
CA VAL A 129 -3.09 -8.16 5.29
C VAL A 129 -4.15 -9.12 5.80
N THR A 130 -4.18 -9.31 7.12
CA THR A 130 -5.27 -9.97 7.82
C THR A 130 -6.10 -8.92 8.56
N PRO A 131 -7.39 -8.74 8.22
CA PRO A 131 -8.26 -7.80 8.92
C PRO A 131 -8.59 -8.27 10.33
N VAL A 132 -8.60 -7.33 11.28
CA VAL A 132 -9.00 -7.55 12.67
C VAL A 132 -10.10 -6.53 13.03
N PRO A 133 -11.38 -6.84 12.72
CA PRO A 133 -12.49 -5.99 13.15
C PRO A 133 -12.69 -6.08 14.67
N PRO A 134 -13.34 -5.06 15.29
CA PRO A 134 -13.74 -5.14 16.68
C PRO A 134 -14.83 -6.22 16.85
N ARG A 135 -14.88 -6.81 18.03
CA ARG A 135 -15.88 -7.83 18.41
C ARG A 135 -17.29 -7.23 18.45
N GLU A 136 -17.40 -5.97 18.83
CA GLU A 136 -18.63 -5.19 18.82
C GLU A 136 -18.40 -3.97 17.92
N PRO A 137 -19.20 -3.77 16.85
CA PRO A 137 -19.02 -2.63 15.96
C PRO A 137 -19.24 -1.30 16.67
N VAL A 138 -18.33 -0.35 16.47
CA VAL A 138 -18.49 1.04 16.94
C VAL A 138 -19.33 1.81 15.91
N ALA A 139 -20.39 2.49 16.36
CA ALA A 139 -21.24 3.30 15.49
C ALA A 139 -20.54 4.59 15.04
N LEU A 140 -20.88 5.11 13.85
CA LEU A 140 -20.25 6.32 13.29
C LEU A 140 -20.35 7.56 14.19
N LEU A 141 -21.46 7.71 14.91
CA LEU A 141 -21.69 8.86 15.81
C LEU A 141 -20.90 8.75 17.13
N GLU A 142 -20.41 7.56 17.45
CA GLU A 142 -19.63 7.26 18.66
C GLU A 142 -18.13 7.22 18.37
N ALA A 143 -17.73 7.16 17.10
CA ALA A 143 -16.35 7.07 16.68
C ALA A 143 -15.63 8.41 16.85
N GLU A 144 -14.53 8.37 17.59
CA GLU A 144 -13.70 9.55 17.84
C GLU A 144 -12.74 9.82 16.68
N ALA A 145 -12.22 11.05 16.59
CA ALA A 145 -11.17 11.38 15.63
C ALA A 145 -9.90 10.56 15.91
N TYR A 146 -9.31 10.01 14.86
CA TYR A 146 -8.14 9.15 14.95
C TYR A 146 -6.96 9.71 14.18
N ASP A 147 -5.82 9.84 14.85
CA ASP A 147 -4.55 10.14 14.18
C ASP A 147 -3.93 8.84 13.64
N CYS A 148 -4.15 8.56 12.36
CA CYS A 148 -3.58 7.37 11.72
C CYS A 148 -2.05 7.41 11.58
N ARG A 149 -1.43 8.60 11.57
CA ARG A 149 0.01 8.76 11.35
C ARG A 149 0.85 8.41 12.57
N ARG A 150 0.23 8.26 13.73
CA ARG A 150 0.90 7.85 14.98
C ARG A 150 1.49 6.44 14.92
N ASN A 151 1.10 5.62 13.93
CA ASN A 151 1.63 4.25 13.73
C ASN A 151 1.52 3.36 14.99
N ALA A 152 0.39 3.47 15.69
CA ALA A 152 0.15 2.76 16.93
C ALA A 152 -0.11 1.26 16.70
N VAL A 153 0.36 0.45 17.64
CA VAL A 153 -0.03 -0.96 17.76
C VAL A 153 -1.33 -1.03 18.54
N ARG A 154 -2.37 -1.62 17.96
CA ARG A 154 -3.66 -1.82 18.62
C ARG A 154 -3.54 -2.87 19.71
N HIS A 155 -3.90 -2.51 20.93
CA HIS A 155 -3.95 -3.48 22.01
C HIS A 155 -5.11 -4.46 21.78
N PRO A 156 -4.93 -5.79 21.91
CA PRO A 156 -6.01 -6.76 21.64
C PRO A 156 -7.29 -6.56 22.46
N ARG A 157 -7.22 -5.85 23.59
CA ARG A 157 -8.39 -5.50 24.41
C ARG A 157 -9.28 -4.44 23.76
N GLU A 158 -8.73 -3.55 22.95
CA GLU A 158 -9.52 -2.54 22.22
C GLU A 158 -10.41 -3.24 21.19
N THR A 159 -9.87 -4.23 20.46
CA THR A 159 -10.67 -5.01 19.50
C THR A 159 -11.63 -5.99 20.18
N LYS A 160 -11.31 -6.52 21.37
CA LYS A 160 -12.15 -7.52 22.06
C LYS A 160 -13.22 -6.91 22.97
N GLY A 161 -13.07 -5.65 23.35
CA GLY A 161 -13.78 -5.01 24.45
C GLY A 161 -13.00 -5.08 25.77
N LEU A 162 -12.95 -3.97 26.52
CA LEU A 162 -12.11 -3.83 27.73
C LEU A 162 -12.45 -4.83 28.84
N ALA A 163 -13.71 -5.26 28.90
CA ALA A 163 -14.26 -6.19 29.89
C ALA A 163 -14.24 -7.67 29.43
N TYR A 164 -13.71 -7.99 28.25
CA TYR A 164 -13.71 -9.35 27.74
C TYR A 164 -12.77 -10.27 28.52
N GLN A 165 -13.32 -11.28 29.22
CA GLN A 165 -12.58 -12.26 30.04
C GLN A 165 -13.03 -13.72 29.83
N ALA A 166 -13.53 -14.06 28.64
CA ALA A 166 -14.00 -15.43 28.38
C ALA A 166 -12.84 -16.42 28.22
N THR A 167 -12.94 -17.57 28.88
CA THR A 167 -12.04 -18.72 28.71
C THR A 167 -12.78 -19.85 28.00
N ARG A 168 -12.29 -20.27 26.84
CA ARG A 168 -12.78 -21.43 26.08
C ARG A 168 -11.56 -22.22 25.60
N LEU A 169 -11.48 -23.49 25.95
CA LEU A 169 -10.42 -24.39 25.51
C LEU A 169 -10.91 -25.22 24.32
N PRO A 170 -10.07 -25.51 23.32
CA PRO A 170 -10.43 -26.43 22.25
C PRO A 170 -10.62 -27.84 22.80
N GLU A 171 -11.63 -28.56 22.31
CA GLU A 171 -11.95 -29.93 22.75
C GLU A 171 -10.91 -30.96 22.25
N THR A 172 -10.15 -30.63 21.20
CA THR A 172 -9.08 -31.45 20.63
C THR A 172 -7.73 -30.71 20.64
N GLY A 173 -6.64 -31.45 20.85
CA GLY A 173 -5.28 -30.88 20.88
C GLY A 173 -4.80 -30.47 19.49
N CYS A 174 -4.33 -29.21 19.37
CA CYS A 174 -3.81 -28.63 18.12
C CYS A 174 -2.55 -29.32 17.57
N CYS A 175 -1.87 -30.14 18.39
CA CYS A 175 -0.67 -30.88 18.00
C CYS A 175 -0.75 -32.30 18.59
N GLY A 176 -1.48 -33.19 17.93
CA GLY A 176 -1.43 -34.62 18.21
C GLY A 176 -0.18 -35.26 17.57
N PRO A 177 0.41 -36.32 18.15
CA PRO A 177 1.52 -37.05 17.56
C PRO A 177 1.04 -37.90 16.37
N GLY A 178 0.71 -37.24 15.26
CA GLY A 178 0.18 -37.91 14.07
C GLY A 178 -0.28 -37.00 12.93
N GLU A 179 -0.47 -35.70 13.16
CA GLU A 179 -0.78 -34.76 12.08
C GLU A 179 0.46 -33.95 11.74
N GLY A 180 1.11 -34.33 10.64
CA GLY A 180 2.23 -33.59 10.07
C GLY A 180 1.79 -32.20 9.63
N CYS A 181 2.05 -31.21 10.47
CA CYS A 181 2.14 -29.82 10.03
C CYS A 181 3.58 -29.57 9.57
N CYS A 182 3.79 -29.65 8.27
CA CYS A 182 4.95 -29.07 7.57
C CYS A 182 4.50 -27.77 6.88
#